data_AF-A0A970ZGI9-F1
#
_entry.id   AF-A0A970ZGI9-F1
#
_cell.length_a   1.000
_cell.length_b   1.000
_cell.length_c   1.000
_cell.angle_alpha   90.00
_cell.angle_beta   90.00
_cell.angle_gamma   90.00
#
_symmetry.space_group_name_H-M   'P 1'
#
loop_
_entity.id
_entity.type
_entity.pdbx_description
1 polymer ?
#
loop_
_entity_poly.entity_id
_entity_poly.type
_entity_poly.pdbx_seq_one_letter_code
_entity_poly.pdbx_strand_id
1 'polypeptide(L)'
;MTCYRYLPYTLTLNSPAIASALGGDPNSSSTLPFIPGAAIRGAVARVLGDPGADPARQEEFRDIILGGNVRYLNAYPSLAGSRFVPVPVSFRMEKNVAYNGPIRVIDLAAFHGDTTSDEQSDECWAEEQLKPLQLGFLSVGAAEPVLMQPKINARIHNQRDRERGRTWKELKDGREI
;
A
#
# COMPACT_ATOMS: atom_id res chain seq x y z
N MET A 1 10.25 19.45 22.05
CA MET A 1 10.77 18.73 20.87
C MET A 1 10.39 17.26 21.01
N THR A 2 9.54 16.75 20.13
CA THR A 2 9.16 15.33 20.12
C THR A 2 10.22 14.55 19.36
N CYS A 3 10.91 13.63 20.02
CA CYS A 3 11.88 12.74 19.38
C CYS A 3 11.17 11.46 18.93
N TYR A 4 11.23 11.16 17.64
CA TYR A 4 10.69 9.91 17.09
C TYR A 4 11.84 8.91 16.90
N ARG A 5 11.68 7.70 17.44
CA ARG A 5 12.56 6.57 17.11
C ARG A 5 11.96 5.79 15.96
N TYR A 6 12.79 5.49 14.96
CA TYR A 6 12.41 4.67 13.83
C TYR A 6 13.05 3.28 13.96
N LEU A 7 12.24 2.23 13.82
CA LEU A 7 12.69 0.85 13.83
C LEU A 7 12.52 0.27 12.42
N PRO A 8 13.55 0.33 11.56
CA PRO A 8 13.50 -0.32 10.25
C PRO A 8 13.58 -1.84 10.41
N TYR A 9 12.76 -2.56 9.66
CA TYR A 9 12.81 -4.01 9.55
C TYR A 9 12.44 -4.46 8.14
N THR A 10 12.86 -5.67 7.79
CA THR A 10 12.47 -6.32 6.53
C THR A 10 11.46 -7.41 6.82
N LEU A 11 10.35 -7.40 6.09
CA LEU A 11 9.34 -8.46 6.14
C LEU A 11 9.50 -9.34 4.90
N THR A 12 9.89 -10.59 5.13
CA THR A 12 10.02 -11.61 4.08
C THR A 12 8.77 -12.48 4.05
N LEU A 13 8.13 -12.58 2.89
CA LEU A 13 7.02 -13.50 2.68
C LEU A 13 7.59 -14.89 2.33
N ASN A 14 7.38 -15.87 3.21
CA ASN A 14 7.77 -17.26 2.97
C ASN A 14 6.80 -17.99 2.02
N SER A 15 5.64 -17.39 1.76
CA SER A 15 4.61 -17.86 0.83
C SER A 15 3.84 -16.65 0.28
N PRO A 16 3.13 -16.77 -0.85
CA PRO A 16 2.19 -15.74 -1.28
C PRO A 16 1.21 -15.38 -0.16
N ALA A 17 0.96 -14.08 0.04
CA ALA A 17 0.07 -13.56 1.08
C ALA A 17 -1.05 -12.73 0.48
N ILE A 18 -2.20 -12.71 1.15
CA ILE A 18 -3.35 -11.90 0.77
C ILE A 18 -3.46 -10.74 1.74
N ALA A 19 -3.24 -9.53 1.25
CA ALA A 19 -3.47 -8.30 1.99
C ALA A 19 -4.80 -7.70 1.55
N SER A 20 -5.91 -8.13 2.15
CA SER A 20 -7.25 -7.72 1.72
C SER A 20 -7.41 -6.19 1.76
N ALA A 21 -7.81 -5.60 0.62
CA ALA A 21 -8.22 -4.21 0.58
C ALA A 21 -9.58 -4.05 1.31
N LEU A 22 -9.73 -2.96 2.08
CA LEU A 22 -11.01 -2.57 2.64
C LEU A 22 -11.90 -2.02 1.50
N GLY A 23 -13.09 -2.60 1.30
CA GLY A 23 -14.08 -2.07 0.36
C GLY A 23 -14.02 -2.62 -1.08
N GLY A 24 -13.90 -3.94 -1.26
CA GLY A 24 -14.17 -4.61 -2.54
C GLY A 24 -15.64 -5.05 -2.66
N ASP A 25 -16.06 -5.42 -3.88
CA ASP A 25 -17.27 -6.23 -4.07
C ASP A 25 -17.24 -7.40 -3.07
N PRO A 26 -18.31 -7.67 -2.30
CA PRO A 26 -18.38 -8.81 -1.39
C PRO A 26 -17.93 -10.15 -2.00
N ASN A 27 -17.96 -10.27 -3.33
CA ASN A 27 -17.54 -11.46 -4.09
C ASN A 27 -16.13 -11.39 -4.67
N SER A 28 -15.33 -10.36 -4.39
CA SER A 28 -13.94 -10.27 -4.83
C SER A 28 -13.03 -9.70 -3.73
N SER A 29 -12.08 -10.50 -3.27
CA SER A 29 -11.02 -10.01 -2.40
C SER A 29 -9.85 -9.56 -3.27
N SER A 30 -9.66 -8.24 -3.41
CA SER A 30 -8.46 -7.68 -4.02
C SER A 30 -7.34 -7.64 -2.99
N THR A 31 -6.14 -8.08 -3.38
CA THR A 31 -4.95 -7.94 -2.55
C THR A 31 -4.29 -6.61 -2.84
N LEU A 32 -3.88 -5.90 -1.79
CA LEU A 32 -3.04 -4.73 -1.87
C LEU A 32 -1.63 -5.16 -2.33
N PRO A 33 -0.92 -4.31 -3.10
CA PRO A 33 0.44 -4.60 -3.55
C PRO A 33 1.49 -4.31 -2.47
N PHE A 34 1.07 -4.14 -1.21
CA PHE A 34 1.91 -3.88 -0.04
C PHE A 34 1.22 -4.47 1.20
N ILE A 35 1.95 -4.62 2.30
CA ILE A 35 1.35 -5.08 3.58
C ILE A 35 0.95 -3.85 4.40
N PRO A 36 -0.35 -3.67 4.73
CA PRO A 36 -0.80 -2.55 5.53
C PRO A 36 -0.18 -2.56 6.93
N GLY A 37 0.17 -1.38 7.45
CA GLY A 37 0.67 -1.25 8.83
C GLY A 37 -0.31 -1.80 9.87
N ALA A 38 -1.62 -1.72 9.61
CA ALA A 38 -2.65 -2.32 10.45
C ALA A 38 -2.57 -3.86 10.49
N ALA A 39 -2.22 -4.52 9.38
CA ALA A 39 -2.01 -5.96 9.35
C ALA A 39 -0.78 -6.36 10.18
N ILE A 40 0.29 -5.55 10.11
CA ILE A 40 1.50 -5.75 10.91
C ILE A 40 1.18 -5.56 12.40
N ARG A 41 0.45 -4.50 12.75
CA ARG A 41 -0.04 -4.26 14.13
C ARG A 41 -0.84 -5.46 14.65
N GLY A 42 -1.72 -6.04 13.82
CA GLY A 42 -2.47 -7.24 14.17
C GLY A 42 -1.59 -8.47 14.38
N ALA A 43 -0.56 -8.66 13.56
CA ALA A 43 0.42 -9.73 13.73
C ALA A 43 1.21 -9.59 15.04
N VAL A 44 1.65 -8.37 15.39
CA VAL A 44 2.33 -8.10 16.66
C VAL A 44 1.38 -8.32 17.85
N ALA A 45 0.14 -7.85 17.77
CA ALA A 45 -0.87 -8.10 18.80
C ALA A 45 -1.10 -9.60 19.04
N ARG A 46 -1.12 -10.41 17.97
CA ARG A 46 -1.23 -11.87 18.07
C ARG A 46 -0.06 -12.49 18.83
N VAL A 47 1.16 -11.99 18.64
CA VAL A 47 2.37 -12.49 19.33
C VAL A 47 2.36 -12.11 20.81
N LEU A 48 1.94 -10.88 21.14
CA LEU A 48 1.78 -10.43 22.54
C LEU A 48 0.70 -11.24 23.28
N GLY A 49 -0.29 -11.74 22.53
CA GLY A 49 -1.39 -12.54 23.05
C GLY A 49 -2.37 -11.74 23.90
N ASP A 50 -3.31 -12.45 24.53
CA ASP A 50 -4.21 -11.86 25.51
C ASP A 50 -3.42 -11.48 26.78
N PRO A 51 -3.42 -10.21 27.21
CA PRO A 51 -2.77 -9.80 28.46
C PRO A 51 -3.47 -10.37 29.71
N GLY A 52 -4.72 -10.82 29.61
CA GLY A 52 -5.49 -11.33 30.75
C GLY A 52 -5.63 -10.26 31.83
N ALA A 53 -5.43 -10.65 33.10
CA ALA A 53 -5.51 -9.75 34.26
C ALA A 53 -4.16 -9.19 34.72
N ASP A 54 -3.06 -9.49 34.02
CA ASP A 54 -1.72 -9.00 34.38
C ASP A 54 -1.60 -7.50 34.05
N PRO A 55 -1.47 -6.60 35.05
CA PRO A 55 -1.44 -5.16 34.82
C PRO A 55 -0.27 -4.72 33.92
N ALA A 56 0.89 -5.36 34.05
CA ALA A 56 2.08 -5.00 33.27
C ALA A 56 1.89 -5.35 31.79
N ARG A 57 1.31 -6.53 31.51
CA ARG A 57 1.00 -6.94 30.13
C ARG A 57 -0.14 -6.13 29.53
N GLN A 58 -1.13 -5.72 30.33
CA GLN A 58 -2.20 -4.82 29.88
C GLN A 58 -1.65 -3.46 29.48
N GLU A 59 -0.75 -2.90 30.28
CA GLU A 59 -0.07 -1.64 29.98
C GLU A 59 0.79 -1.76 28.72
N GLU A 60 1.60 -2.81 28.60
CA GLU A 60 2.41 -3.07 27.41
C GLU A 60 1.54 -3.21 26.16
N PHE A 61 0.48 -4.02 26.21
CA PHE A 61 -0.42 -4.20 25.07
C PHE A 61 -1.13 -2.89 24.70
N ARG A 62 -1.58 -2.13 25.69
CA ARG A 62 -2.17 -0.82 25.46
C ARG A 62 -1.16 0.09 24.77
N ASP A 63 0.06 0.19 25.26
CA ASP A 63 1.03 1.17 24.75
C ASP A 63 1.54 0.81 23.35
N ILE A 64 1.81 -0.48 23.10
CA ILE A 64 2.35 -0.98 21.83
C ILE A 64 1.26 -1.12 20.76
N ILE A 65 0.04 -1.53 21.15
CA ILE A 65 -1.04 -1.82 20.22
C ILE A 65 -2.08 -0.72 20.22
N LEU A 66 -2.66 -0.30 21.33
CA LEU A 66 -3.89 0.53 21.34
C LEU A 66 -3.67 2.05 21.46
N GLY A 67 -2.63 2.47 22.17
CA GLY A 67 -2.43 3.82 22.68
C GLY A 67 -1.84 4.81 21.67
N GLY A 68 -1.52 4.36 20.45
CA GLY A 68 -1.01 5.23 19.39
C GLY A 68 0.45 5.69 19.56
N ASN A 69 1.12 5.28 20.65
CA ASN A 69 2.53 5.55 20.90
C ASN A 69 3.43 4.89 19.84
N VAL A 70 3.00 3.75 19.28
CA VAL A 70 3.64 3.06 18.17
C VAL A 70 2.83 3.24 16.89
N ARG A 71 3.47 3.78 15.85
CA ARG A 71 2.88 3.90 14.51
C ARG A 71 3.41 2.82 13.59
N TYR A 72 2.56 1.86 13.26
CA TYR A 72 2.86 0.82 12.29
C TYR A 72 2.71 1.36 10.88
N LEU A 73 3.82 1.50 10.17
CA LEU A 73 3.82 1.94 8.77
C LEU A 73 3.58 0.75 7.83
N ASN A 74 3.15 1.07 6.61
CA ASN A 74 3.03 0.07 5.55
C ASN A 74 4.40 -0.52 5.20
N ALA A 75 4.44 -1.84 4.99
CA ALA A 75 5.62 -2.48 4.42
C ALA A 75 5.50 -2.47 2.89
N TYR A 76 6.27 -1.59 2.28
CA TYR A 76 6.41 -1.50 0.83
C TYR A 76 7.48 -2.46 0.31
N PRO A 77 7.45 -2.81 -0.99
CA PRO A 77 8.43 -3.72 -1.57
C PRO A 77 9.88 -3.27 -1.40
N SER A 78 10.76 -4.26 -1.31
CA SER A 78 12.21 -4.09 -1.35
C SER A 78 12.79 -5.10 -2.33
N LEU A 79 13.80 -4.68 -3.10
CA LEU A 79 14.53 -5.56 -4.03
C LEU A 79 16.01 -5.25 -3.90
N ALA A 80 16.82 -6.30 -3.70
CA ALA A 80 18.28 -6.19 -3.53
C ALA A 80 18.71 -5.15 -2.46
N GLY A 81 17.92 -5.00 -1.39
CA GLY A 81 18.18 -4.04 -0.31
C GLY A 81 17.70 -2.62 -0.60
N SER A 82 17.27 -2.32 -1.83
CA SER A 82 16.68 -1.03 -2.18
C SER A 82 15.19 -0.99 -1.81
N ARG A 83 14.81 0.02 -1.04
CA ARG A 83 13.42 0.29 -0.68
C ARG A 83 12.69 0.95 -1.84
N PHE A 84 11.47 0.49 -2.10
CA PHE A 84 10.55 1.12 -3.02
C PHE A 84 9.40 1.79 -2.25
N VAL A 85 8.94 2.94 -2.73
CA VAL A 85 7.83 3.71 -2.12
C VAL A 85 6.76 4.00 -3.17
N PRO A 86 5.49 4.19 -2.79
CA PRO A 86 4.45 4.54 -3.75
C PRO A 86 4.87 5.73 -4.61
N VAL A 87 4.58 5.64 -5.91
CA VAL A 87 4.78 6.76 -6.84
C VAL A 87 4.12 8.02 -6.26
N PRO A 88 4.85 9.14 -6.11
CA PRO A 88 4.28 10.40 -5.63
C PRO A 88 3.11 10.86 -6.52
N VAL A 89 2.06 11.38 -5.89
CA VAL A 89 0.85 11.84 -6.61
C VAL A 89 1.10 13.01 -7.56
N SER A 90 2.20 13.75 -7.34
CA SER A 90 2.64 14.85 -8.19
C SER A 90 3.33 14.37 -9.46
N PHE A 91 3.75 13.10 -9.54
CA PHE A 91 4.45 12.57 -10.70
C PHE A 91 3.44 12.28 -11.81
N ARG A 92 3.62 13.01 -12.91
CA ARG A 92 2.76 12.96 -14.10
C ARG A 92 3.58 12.62 -15.33
N MET A 93 2.91 12.05 -16.32
CA MET A 93 3.48 11.76 -17.63
C MET A 93 2.53 12.24 -18.72
N GLU A 94 3.08 12.53 -19.89
CA GLU A 94 2.28 12.89 -21.07
C GLU A 94 1.36 11.74 -21.49
N LYS A 95 0.15 12.10 -21.94
CA LYS A 95 -0.82 11.14 -22.48
C LYS A 95 -0.42 10.75 -23.91
N ASN A 96 -0.74 9.51 -24.30
CA ASN A 96 -0.57 8.96 -25.65
C ASN A 96 0.87 8.80 -26.19
N VAL A 97 1.91 9.00 -25.38
CA VAL A 97 3.28 8.68 -25.78
C VAL A 97 3.56 7.20 -25.52
N ALA A 98 3.92 6.46 -26.58
CA ALA A 98 4.42 5.09 -26.47
C ALA A 98 5.91 5.14 -26.13
N TYR A 99 6.32 4.44 -25.07
CA TYR A 99 7.71 4.45 -24.61
C TYR A 99 8.33 3.07 -24.84
N ASN A 100 9.41 3.03 -25.62
CA ASN A 100 10.29 1.86 -25.78
C ASN A 100 11.62 2.05 -25.02
N GLY A 101 11.64 2.92 -24.00
CA GLY A 101 12.84 3.36 -23.30
C GLY A 101 12.52 4.11 -21.99
N PRO A 102 13.42 4.98 -21.48
CA PRO A 102 13.19 5.72 -20.25
C PRO A 102 11.92 6.57 -20.32
N ILE A 103 11.16 6.58 -19.22
CA ILE A 103 9.89 7.30 -19.13
C ILE A 103 10.19 8.73 -18.64
N ARG A 104 9.75 9.73 -19.40
CA ARG A 104 9.78 11.13 -18.96
C ARG A 104 8.65 11.35 -17.96
N VAL A 105 9.00 11.88 -16.78
CA VAL A 105 8.06 12.18 -15.69
C VAL A 105 8.25 13.63 -15.28
N ILE A 106 7.14 14.33 -15.11
CA ILE A 106 7.07 15.70 -14.60
C ILE A 106 6.62 15.61 -13.14
N ASP A 107 7.38 16.19 -12.22
CA ASP A 107 6.98 16.35 -10.82
C ASP A 107 6.27 17.70 -10.64
N LEU A 108 4.94 17.68 -10.53
CA LEU A 108 4.14 18.88 -10.32
C LEU A 108 4.39 19.56 -8.95
N ALA A 109 5.03 18.89 -7.99
CA ALA A 109 5.40 19.52 -6.72
C ALA A 109 6.64 20.42 -6.83
N ALA A 110 7.47 20.18 -7.85
CA ALA A 110 8.69 20.93 -8.16
C ALA A 110 8.62 21.62 -9.54
N PHE A 111 7.42 21.68 -10.14
CA PHE A 111 7.23 22.27 -11.46
C PHE A 111 7.32 23.79 -11.35
N HIS A 112 8.34 24.34 -12.00
CA HIS A 112 8.60 25.77 -11.98
C HIS A 112 7.82 26.56 -13.06
N GLY A 113 7.02 25.87 -13.88
CA GLY A 113 6.29 26.50 -14.98
C GLY A 113 7.12 26.69 -16.24
N ASP A 114 6.46 26.58 -17.39
CA ASP A 114 6.66 27.53 -18.48
C ASP A 114 5.39 28.41 -18.50
N THR A 115 5.53 29.71 -18.71
CA THR A 115 4.42 30.67 -18.69
C THR A 115 3.43 30.29 -19.78
N THR A 116 2.14 30.12 -19.43
CA THR A 116 1.09 29.95 -20.45
C THR A 116 1.14 31.15 -21.40
N SER A 117 1.10 30.92 -22.71
CA SER A 117 1.14 31.99 -23.72
C SER A 117 -0.04 32.97 -23.65
N ASP A 118 -1.03 32.70 -22.80
CA ASP A 118 -2.13 33.59 -22.52
C ASP A 118 -1.70 34.65 -21.50
N GLU A 119 -1.40 35.86 -22.01
CA GLU A 119 -0.92 37.05 -21.29
C GLU A 119 -1.87 37.57 -20.16
N GLN A 120 -2.85 36.79 -19.72
CA GLN A 120 -3.90 37.20 -18.77
C GLN A 120 -4.07 36.28 -17.55
N SER A 121 -3.30 35.20 -17.41
CA SER A 121 -3.29 34.39 -16.19
C SER A 121 -1.89 34.23 -15.62
N ASP A 122 -1.66 34.65 -14.37
CA ASP A 122 -0.44 34.37 -13.59
C ASP A 122 -0.27 32.86 -13.25
N GLU A 123 -1.04 31.98 -13.89
CA GLU A 123 -1.04 30.55 -13.61
C GLU A 123 -0.05 29.80 -14.51
N CYS A 124 1.01 29.28 -13.90
CA CYS A 124 2.00 28.46 -14.58
C CYS A 124 1.59 26.98 -14.57
N TRP A 125 1.07 26.48 -15.71
CA TRP A 125 0.67 25.08 -15.88
C TRP A 125 1.30 24.48 -17.14
N ALA A 126 1.52 23.16 -17.14
CA ALA A 126 1.97 22.45 -18.33
C ALA A 126 0.91 22.50 -19.45
N GLU A 127 1.34 22.79 -20.68
CA GLU A 127 0.46 22.84 -21.85
C GLU A 127 -0.01 21.45 -22.29
N GLU A 128 0.79 20.40 -22.03
CA GLU A 128 0.45 19.04 -22.44
C GLU A 128 -0.61 18.39 -21.55
N GLN A 129 -1.44 17.51 -22.15
CA GLN A 129 -2.38 16.72 -21.36
C GLN A 129 -1.64 15.64 -20.55
N LEU A 130 -1.57 15.85 -19.24
CA LEU A 130 -0.89 14.96 -18.30
C LEU A 130 -1.81 13.89 -17.70
N LYS A 131 -1.26 12.71 -17.41
CA LYS A 131 -1.89 11.61 -16.64
C LYS A 131 -1.00 11.16 -15.48
N PRO A 132 -1.56 10.59 -14.39
CA PRO A 132 -0.77 9.99 -13.33
C PRO A 132 0.18 8.91 -13.87
N LEU A 133 1.42 8.88 -13.36
CA LEU A 133 2.27 7.71 -13.50
C LEU A 133 1.59 6.56 -12.71
N GLN A 134 1.09 5.53 -13.43
CA GLN A 134 0.18 4.52 -12.87
C GLN A 134 0.72 3.84 -11.59
N LEU A 135 -0.22 3.29 -10.80
CA LEU A 135 0.03 2.61 -9.52
C LEU A 135 1.24 1.67 -9.59
N GLY A 136 2.25 2.00 -8.80
CA GLY A 136 3.51 1.28 -8.72
C GLY A 136 4.37 1.86 -7.59
N PHE A 137 5.60 1.37 -7.49
CA PHE A 137 6.56 1.84 -6.50
C PHE A 137 7.86 2.29 -7.17
N LEU A 138 8.44 3.37 -6.68
CA LEU A 138 9.72 3.91 -7.15
C LEU A 138 10.83 3.59 -6.14
N SER A 139 12.00 3.24 -6.65
CA SER A 139 13.20 3.12 -5.82
C SER A 139 13.59 4.47 -5.24
N VAL A 140 14.01 4.49 -3.97
CA VAL A 140 14.49 5.71 -3.31
C VAL A 140 16.03 5.76 -3.34
N GLY A 141 16.59 6.93 -3.63
CA GLY A 141 18.02 7.21 -3.48
C GLY A 141 18.90 6.95 -4.71
N ALA A 142 18.33 6.51 -5.82
CA ALA A 142 19.01 6.41 -7.11
C ALA A 142 18.79 7.68 -7.95
N ALA A 143 19.80 8.08 -8.74
CA ALA A 143 19.69 9.19 -9.69
C ALA A 143 18.69 8.89 -10.82
N GLU A 144 18.55 7.62 -11.19
CA GLU A 144 17.55 7.11 -12.11
C GLU A 144 16.61 6.17 -11.35
N PRO A 145 15.45 6.66 -10.86
CA PRO A 145 14.52 5.83 -10.12
C PRO A 145 13.93 4.73 -10.99
N VAL A 146 13.89 3.51 -10.45
CA VAL A 146 13.29 2.35 -11.11
C VAL A 146 11.86 2.19 -10.65
N LEU A 147 10.95 1.96 -11.60
CA LEU A 147 9.56 1.61 -11.33
C LEU A 147 9.42 0.10 -11.11
N MET A 148 8.74 -0.28 -10.04
CA MET A 148 8.40 -1.66 -9.70
C MET A 148 6.89 -1.82 -9.56
N GLN A 149 6.38 -2.91 -10.11
CA GLN A 149 5.00 -3.37 -9.88
C GLN A 149 5.03 -4.79 -9.31
N PRO A 150 4.60 -5.00 -8.05
CA PRO A 150 4.46 -6.33 -7.48
C PRO A 150 3.49 -7.18 -8.31
N LYS A 151 3.91 -8.41 -8.61
CA LYS A 151 3.08 -9.34 -9.37
C LYS A 151 1.95 -9.88 -8.48
N ILE A 152 0.70 -9.57 -8.82
CA ILE A 152 -0.50 -10.08 -8.14
C ILE A 152 -1.09 -11.21 -9.00
N ASN A 153 -0.96 -12.46 -8.53
CA ASN A 153 -1.28 -13.66 -9.32
C ASN A 153 -2.68 -14.25 -9.07
N ALA A 154 -3.47 -13.75 -8.13
CA ALA A 154 -4.77 -14.34 -7.81
C ALA A 154 -5.79 -13.28 -7.38
N ARG A 155 -6.97 -13.31 -8.00
CA ARG A 155 -8.21 -12.73 -7.45
C ARG A 155 -8.99 -13.88 -6.87
N ILE A 156 -9.19 -13.88 -5.55
CA ILE A 156 -9.98 -14.91 -4.89
C ILE A 156 -11.42 -14.42 -4.82
N HIS A 157 -12.31 -15.16 -5.48
CA HIS A 157 -13.75 -15.00 -5.37
C HIS A 157 -14.23 -15.78 -4.16
N ASN A 158 -14.60 -15.08 -3.09
CA ASN A 158 -15.22 -15.69 -1.93
C ASN A 158 -16.73 -15.50 -2.07
N GLN A 159 -17.47 -16.55 -2.45
CA GLN A 159 -18.93 -16.52 -2.38
C GLN A 159 -19.33 -16.59 -0.90
N ARG A 160 -20.04 -15.56 -0.40
CA ARG A 160 -20.54 -15.49 0.98
C ARG A 160 -22.06 -15.65 1.01
N ASP A 161 -22.57 -16.38 2.01
CA ASP A 161 -24.00 -16.46 2.27
C ASP A 161 -24.44 -15.18 3.00
N ARG A 162 -25.30 -14.37 2.36
CA ARG A 162 -25.70 -13.04 2.84
C ARG A 162 -26.44 -13.09 4.18
N GLU A 163 -27.11 -14.20 4.49
CA GLU A 163 -27.89 -14.33 5.73
C GLU A 163 -27.04 -14.77 6.94
N ARG A 164 -25.94 -15.50 6.72
CA ARG A 164 -25.24 -16.21 7.80
C ARG A 164 -23.82 -15.74 8.10
N GLY A 165 -23.25 -14.87 7.26
CA GLY A 165 -21.93 -14.26 7.52
C GLY A 165 -20.76 -15.25 7.65
N ARG A 166 -20.90 -16.47 7.11
CA ARG A 166 -19.86 -17.52 7.11
C ARG A 166 -19.60 -18.03 5.67
N THR A 167 -18.47 -18.70 5.48
CA THR A 167 -18.08 -19.35 4.21
C THR A 167 -19.09 -20.44 3.85
N TRP A 168 -19.53 -20.49 2.58
CA TRP A 168 -20.40 -21.55 2.08
C TRP A 168 -19.69 -22.91 2.23
N LYS A 169 -20.38 -23.88 2.84
CA LYS A 169 -20.01 -25.30 2.79
C LYS A 169 -20.89 -25.95 1.72
N GLU A 170 -20.30 -26.57 0.70
CA GLU A 170 -21.08 -27.43 -0.20
C GLU A 170 -21.57 -28.65 0.61
N LEU A 171 -22.88 -28.77 0.76
CA LEU A 171 -23.51 -30.00 1.25
C LEU A 171 -23.73 -30.91 0.04
N LYS A 172 -22.97 -32.01 -0.05
CA LYS A 172 -23.25 -33.11 -0.97
C LYS A 172 -23.84 -34.25 -0.15
N ASP A 173 -25.05 -34.72 -0.49
CA ASP A 173 -25.77 -35.79 0.23
C ASP A 173 -25.88 -35.60 1.76
N GLY A 174 -26.15 -34.37 2.20
CA GLY A 174 -26.47 -34.10 3.61
C GLY A 174 -25.30 -34.28 4.59
N ARG A 175 -24.05 -34.30 4.12
CA ARG A 175 -22.85 -34.26 4.96
C ARG A 175 -21.91 -33.13 4.54
N GLU A 176 -21.28 -32.51 5.55
CA GLU A 176 -20.25 -31.49 5.33
C GLU A 176 -19.02 -32.13 4.66
N ILE A 177 -18.50 -31.49 3.61
CA ILE A 177 -17.19 -31.78 3.02
C ILE A 177 -16.21 -30.68 3.45
#